data_AF-A0A5A9FP06-F1
#
_entry.id   AF-A0A5A9FP06-F1
#
_cell.length_a   1.000
_cell.length_b   1.000
_cell.length_c   1.000
_cell.angle_alpha   90.00
_cell.angle_beta   90.00
_cell.angle_gamma   90.00
#
_symmetry.space_group_name_H-M   'P 1'
#
loop_
_entity.id
_entity.type
_entity.pdbx_description
1 polymer ?
#
loop_
_entity_poly.entity_id
_entity_poly.type
_entity_poly.pdbx_seq_one_letter_code
_entity_poly.pdbx_strand_id
1 'polypeptide(L)'
;MTGGKSTGRAVGEASVKARRELAALNDALTLAERGLGRQSTAALMARLLRVAAMYPRSVDDTLMWQVTDLVTGDDVSDPVKLTLIRMGWASIVQAQYRAHGLRLVERRVAVKAAA
;
A
#
# COMPACT_ATOMS: atom_id res chain seq x y z
N MET A 1 -22.18 -2.95 -38.73
CA MET A 1 -21.13 -3.69 -37.99
C MET A 1 -20.67 -2.81 -36.84
N THR A 2 -21.05 -3.20 -35.62
CA THR A 2 -20.89 -2.44 -34.37
C THR A 2 -19.55 -2.75 -33.69
N GLY A 3 -18.67 -1.76 -33.55
CA GLY A 3 -17.44 -1.88 -32.77
C GLY A 3 -17.23 -0.61 -31.94
N GLY A 4 -17.41 -0.72 -30.62
CA GLY A 4 -17.16 0.43 -29.74
C GLY A 4 -17.80 0.34 -28.36
N LYS A 5 -17.56 -0.73 -27.58
CA LYS A 5 -17.94 -0.77 -26.14
C LYS A 5 -16.97 -1.49 -25.19
N SER A 6 -15.88 -2.12 -25.65
CA SER A 6 -15.09 -3.01 -24.79
C SER A 6 -13.96 -2.34 -23.98
N THR A 7 -13.53 -1.12 -24.29
CA THR A 7 -12.37 -0.49 -23.62
C THR A 7 -12.71 0.08 -22.24
N GLY A 8 -13.91 0.64 -22.03
CA GLY A 8 -14.31 1.21 -20.73
C GLY A 8 -14.48 0.15 -19.62
N ARG A 9 -14.90 -1.07 -19.98
CA ARG A 9 -15.12 -2.17 -19.03
C ARG A 9 -13.80 -2.71 -18.46
N ALA A 10 -12.81 -2.93 -19.32
CA ALA A 10 -11.51 -3.46 -18.93
C ALA A 10 -10.75 -2.51 -17.99
N VAL A 11 -10.84 -1.19 -18.23
CA VAL A 11 -10.22 -0.18 -17.36
C VAL A 11 -10.90 -0.13 -15.98
N GLY A 12 -12.23 -0.20 -15.95
CA GLY A 12 -13.01 -0.28 -14.70
C GLY A 12 -12.69 -1.54 -13.88
N GLU A 13 -12.62 -2.71 -14.52
CA GLU A 13 -12.30 -3.99 -13.87
C GLU A 13 -10.86 -4.03 -13.33
N ALA A 14 -9.89 -3.47 -14.07
CA ALA A 14 -8.51 -3.32 -13.60
C ALA A 14 -8.45 -2.45 -12.32
N SER A 15 -9.22 -1.37 -12.25
CA SER A 15 -9.31 -0.51 -11.06
C SER A 15 -9.96 -1.20 -9.85
N VAL A 16 -10.95 -2.08 -10.08
CA VAL A 16 -11.61 -2.84 -9.01
C VAL A 16 -10.68 -3.92 -8.47
N LYS A 17 -9.97 -4.63 -9.35
CA LYS A 17 -8.97 -5.63 -8.98
C LYS A 17 -7.84 -5.00 -8.15
N ALA A 18 -7.29 -3.88 -8.59
CA ALA A 18 -6.23 -3.18 -7.87
C ALA A 18 -6.67 -2.78 -6.45
N ARG A 19 -7.89 -2.23 -6.31
CA ARG A 19 -8.45 -1.85 -5.00
C ARG A 19 -8.66 -3.05 -4.08
N ARG A 20 -9.12 -4.17 -4.62
CA ARG A 20 -9.29 -5.41 -3.86
C ARG A 20 -7.95 -5.96 -3.36
N GLU A 21 -6.92 -5.95 -4.21
CA GLU A 21 -5.58 -6.39 -3.79
C GLU A 21 -4.96 -5.46 -2.75
N LEU A 22 -5.17 -4.15 -2.87
CA LEU A 22 -4.73 -3.17 -1.87
C LEU A 22 -5.41 -3.37 -0.51
N ALA A 23 -6.71 -3.68 -0.50
CA ALA A 23 -7.45 -4.01 0.72
C ALA A 23 -6.99 -5.36 1.31
N ALA A 24 -6.83 -6.39 0.48
CA ALA A 24 -6.35 -7.69 0.93
C ALA A 24 -4.93 -7.63 1.52
N LEU A 25 -4.07 -6.74 1.00
CA LEU A 25 -2.76 -6.46 1.60
C LEU A 25 -2.89 -5.80 2.98
N ASN A 26 -3.80 -4.84 3.17
CA ASN A 26 -4.06 -4.26 4.49
C ASN A 26 -4.48 -5.30 5.53
N ASP A 27 -5.37 -6.22 5.14
CA ASP A 27 -5.86 -7.26 6.04
C ASP A 27 -4.71 -8.20 6.45
N ALA A 28 -3.87 -8.58 5.49
CA ALA A 28 -2.68 -9.39 5.76
C ALA A 28 -1.68 -8.68 6.68
N LEU A 29 -1.44 -7.38 6.48
CA LEU A 29 -0.57 -6.57 7.34
C LEU A 29 -1.13 -6.44 8.75
N THR A 30 -2.44 -6.20 8.87
CA THR A 30 -3.11 -6.07 10.17
C THR A 30 -3.04 -7.39 10.96
N LEU A 31 -3.15 -8.54 10.28
CA LEU A 31 -2.95 -9.84 10.92
C LEU A 31 -1.48 -10.06 11.33
N ALA A 32 -0.53 -9.70 10.47
CA ALA A 32 0.90 -9.84 10.76
C ALA A 32 1.34 -8.97 11.95
N GLU A 33 0.89 -7.72 12.03
CA GLU A 33 1.17 -6.81 13.14
C GLU A 33 0.60 -7.29 14.48
N ARG A 34 -0.47 -8.10 14.45
CA ARG A 34 -1.05 -8.73 15.64
C ARG A 34 -0.40 -10.07 16.00
N GLY A 35 0.63 -10.50 15.26
CA GLY A 35 1.25 -11.81 15.43
C GLY A 35 0.37 -12.98 14.98
N LEU A 36 -0.71 -12.73 14.24
CA LEU A 36 -1.66 -13.73 13.75
C LEU A 36 -1.48 -14.04 12.24
N GLY A 37 -0.51 -13.39 11.60
CA GLY A 37 -0.22 -13.54 10.18
C GLY A 37 0.42 -14.88 9.86
N ARG A 38 0.01 -15.49 8.74
CA ARG A 38 0.64 -16.70 8.19
C ARG A 38 1.70 -16.40 7.12
N GLN A 39 1.74 -15.17 6.63
CA GLN A 39 2.65 -14.76 5.57
C GLN A 39 3.93 -14.22 6.20
N SER A 40 5.08 -14.64 5.65
CA SER A 40 6.36 -14.06 6.03
C SER A 40 6.45 -12.60 5.56
N THR A 41 7.32 -11.84 6.21
CA THR A 41 7.65 -10.46 5.84
C THR A 41 8.06 -10.34 4.36
N ALA A 42 8.86 -11.27 3.86
CA ALA A 42 9.27 -11.32 2.45
C ALA A 42 8.07 -11.53 1.51
N ALA A 43 7.12 -12.41 1.87
CA ALA A 43 5.91 -12.63 1.08
C ALA A 43 5.00 -11.39 1.04
N LEU A 44 4.89 -10.67 2.16
CA LEU A 44 4.16 -9.41 2.26
C LEU A 44 4.82 -8.32 1.40
N MET A 45 6.15 -8.23 1.41
CA MET A 45 6.88 -7.28 0.57
C MET A 45 6.72 -7.58 -0.92
N ALA A 46 6.85 -8.84 -1.32
CA ALA A 46 6.58 -9.26 -2.70
C ALA A 46 5.14 -8.93 -3.13
N ARG A 47 4.17 -9.03 -2.21
CA ARG A 47 2.79 -8.64 -2.47
C ARG A 47 2.64 -7.13 -2.61
N LEU A 48 3.30 -6.34 -1.76
CA LEU A 48 3.35 -4.87 -1.88
C LEU A 48 3.88 -4.45 -3.24
N LEU A 49 4.99 -5.03 -3.72
CA LEU A 49 5.57 -4.74 -5.04
C LEU A 49 4.56 -5.02 -6.17
N ARG A 50 3.85 -6.16 -6.12
CA ARG A 50 2.80 -6.48 -7.11
C ARG A 50 1.65 -5.49 -7.07
N VAL A 51 1.25 -5.02 -5.89
CA VAL A 51 0.20 -3.99 -5.74
C VAL A 51 0.69 -2.64 -6.26
N ALA A 52 1.92 -2.23 -5.93
CA ALA A 52 2.52 -0.98 -6.40
C ALA A 52 2.57 -0.92 -7.93
N ALA A 53 2.87 -2.04 -8.60
CA ALA A 53 2.83 -2.13 -10.06
C ALA A 53 1.44 -1.88 -10.68
N MET A 54 0.35 -2.08 -9.91
CA MET A 54 -1.03 -1.76 -10.35
C MET A 54 -1.37 -0.27 -10.18
N TYR A 55 -0.53 0.49 -9.48
CA TYR A 55 -0.74 1.90 -9.14
C TYR A 55 0.44 2.77 -9.58
N PRO A 56 0.69 2.90 -10.91
CA PRO A 56 1.82 3.66 -11.41
C PRO A 56 1.78 5.11 -10.89
N ARG A 57 2.94 5.66 -10.53
CA ARG A 57 3.14 7.00 -9.92
C ARG A 57 2.60 7.18 -8.50
N SER A 58 2.11 6.12 -7.87
CA SER A 58 1.56 6.20 -6.50
C SER A 58 2.61 6.03 -5.40
N VAL A 59 3.80 5.55 -5.76
CA VAL A 59 4.95 5.46 -4.85
C VAL A 59 6.14 6.08 -5.55
N ASP A 60 6.94 6.83 -4.81
CA ASP A 60 8.25 7.25 -5.27
C ASP A 60 9.12 5.99 -5.47
N ASP A 61 9.64 5.79 -6.66
CA ASP A 61 10.44 4.62 -7.01
C ASP A 61 11.68 4.48 -6.09
N THR A 62 12.19 5.60 -5.58
CA THR A 62 13.29 5.66 -4.61
C THR A 62 12.88 5.07 -3.26
N LEU A 63 11.66 5.36 -2.81
CA LEU A 63 11.11 4.83 -1.55
C LEU A 63 10.88 3.31 -1.65
N MET A 64 10.40 2.84 -2.81
CA MET A 64 10.23 1.40 -3.05
C MET A 64 11.56 0.66 -3.09
N TRP A 65 12.60 1.28 -3.64
CA TRP A 65 13.94 0.70 -3.69
C TRP A 65 14.55 0.59 -2.28
N GLN A 66 14.48 1.66 -1.48
CA GLN A 66 14.95 1.67 -0.09
C GLN A 66 14.22 0.66 0.80
N VAL A 67 12.90 0.56 0.65
CA VAL A 67 12.09 -0.43 1.40
C VAL A 67 12.43 -1.86 0.98
N THR A 68 12.75 -2.10 -0.29
CA THR A 68 13.15 -3.42 -0.77
C THR A 68 14.50 -3.82 -0.18
N ASP A 69 15.48 -2.92 -0.25
CA ASP A 69 16.84 -3.15 0.25
C ASP A 69 16.86 -3.42 1.77
N LEU A 70 16.12 -2.64 2.55
CA LEU A 70 16.04 -2.84 4.01
C LEU A 70 15.30 -4.12 4.41
N VAL A 71 14.26 -4.53 3.66
CA VAL A 71 13.49 -5.75 3.98
C VAL A 71 14.28 -7.01 3.64
N THR A 72 15.17 -6.94 2.64
CA THR A 72 16.08 -8.03 2.27
C THR A 72 17.30 -8.16 3.18
N GLY A 73 17.63 -7.13 3.97
CA GLY A 73 18.71 -7.21 4.95
C GLY A 73 18.37 -8.14 6.12
N ASP A 74 19.23 -9.12 6.41
CA ASP A 74 19.07 -10.05 7.53
C ASP A 74 19.27 -9.39 8.91
N ASP A 75 19.98 -8.25 8.94
CA ASP A 75 20.26 -7.48 10.16
C ASP A 75 19.06 -6.67 10.68
N VAL A 76 17.98 -6.60 9.91
CA VAL A 76 16.78 -5.82 10.26
C VAL A 76 15.73 -6.73 10.90
N SER A 77 15.29 -6.39 12.10
CA SER A 77 14.23 -7.15 12.79
C SER A 77 12.90 -7.15 12.03
N ASP A 78 12.14 -8.24 12.13
CA ASP A 78 10.83 -8.40 11.49
C ASP A 78 9.82 -7.27 11.80
N PRO A 79 9.70 -6.74 13.03
CA PRO A 79 8.81 -5.62 13.31
C PRO A 79 9.14 -4.35 12.52
N VAL A 80 10.43 -4.07 12.32
CA VAL A 80 10.88 -2.93 11.51
C VAL A 80 10.52 -3.15 10.05
N LYS A 81 10.77 -4.34 9.52
CA LYS A 81 10.39 -4.70 8.15
C LYS A 81 8.88 -4.60 7.93
N LEU A 82 8.05 -5.07 8.87
CA LEU A 82 6.59 -4.91 8.82
C LEU A 82 6.17 -3.44 8.81
N THR A 83 6.83 -2.60 9.61
CA THR A 83 6.57 -1.15 9.65
C THR A 83 6.85 -0.50 8.29
N LEU A 84 7.96 -0.87 7.63
CA LEU A 84 8.28 -0.36 6.30
C LEU A 84 7.26 -0.78 5.24
N ILE A 85 6.81 -2.03 5.28
CA ILE A 85 5.77 -2.52 4.36
C ILE A 85 4.45 -1.78 4.60
N ARG A 86 4.10 -1.50 5.86
CA ARG A 86 2.92 -0.70 6.23
C ARG A 86 3.02 0.73 5.70
N MET A 87 4.19 1.36 5.79
CA MET A 87 4.43 2.69 5.21
C MET A 87 4.28 2.68 3.69
N GLY A 88 4.82 1.67 3.00
CA GLY A 88 4.65 1.51 1.56
C GLY A 88 3.19 1.39 1.14
N TRP A 89 2.40 0.58 1.87
CA TRP A 89 0.95 0.49 1.65
C TRP A 89 0.25 1.84 1.84
N ALA A 90 0.56 2.56 2.92
CA ALA A 90 -0.06 3.86 3.24
C ALA A 90 0.26 4.92 2.16
N SER A 91 1.47 4.90 1.61
CA SER A 91 1.88 5.77 0.50
C SER A 91 1.01 5.57 -0.75
N ILE A 92 0.78 4.30 -1.13
CA ILE A 92 -0.12 3.96 -2.26
C ILE A 92 -1.53 4.50 -1.99
N VAL A 93 -2.07 4.26 -0.81
CA VAL A 93 -3.40 4.75 -0.43
C VAL A 93 -3.45 6.27 -0.53
N GLN A 94 -2.49 6.98 0.05
CA GLN A 94 -2.43 8.44 0.03
C GLN A 94 -2.37 9.01 -1.39
N ALA A 95 -1.58 8.40 -2.27
CA ALA A 95 -1.54 8.82 -3.67
C ALA A 95 -2.88 8.60 -4.39
N GLN A 96 -3.57 7.50 -4.11
CA GLN A 96 -4.91 7.25 -4.67
C GLN A 96 -5.93 8.26 -4.16
N TYR A 97 -5.92 8.61 -2.87
CA TYR A 97 -6.78 9.68 -2.33
C TYR A 97 -6.52 11.01 -3.04
N ARG A 98 -5.24 11.39 -3.22
CA ARG A 98 -4.86 12.61 -3.95
C ARG A 98 -5.32 12.58 -5.40
N ALA A 99 -5.21 11.45 -6.08
CA ALA A 99 -5.68 11.29 -7.47
C ALA A 99 -7.20 11.48 -7.59
N HIS A 100 -7.96 11.16 -6.53
CA HIS A 100 -9.39 11.42 -6.43
C HIS A 100 -9.75 12.82 -5.91
N GLY A 101 -8.77 13.72 -5.78
CA GLY A 101 -8.97 15.09 -5.28
C GLY A 101 -9.22 15.17 -3.77
N LEU A 102 -9.04 14.06 -3.04
CA LEU A 102 -9.21 13.98 -1.60
C LEU A 102 -7.91 14.34 -0.89
N ARG A 103 -8.00 15.09 0.21
CA ARG A 103 -6.87 15.40 1.08
C ARG A 103 -6.98 14.60 2.37
N LEU A 104 -5.86 14.07 2.86
CA LEU A 104 -5.79 13.49 4.18
C LEU A 104 -6.08 14.59 5.21
N VAL A 105 -7.08 14.37 6.06
CA VAL A 105 -7.35 15.26 7.18
C VAL A 105 -6.38 14.88 8.28
N GLU A 106 -5.40 15.74 8.54
CA GLU A 106 -4.58 15.60 9.75
C GLU A 106 -5.49 15.73 10.96
N ARG A 107 -5.52 14.69 11.80
CA ARG A 107 -6.18 14.77 13.09
C ARG A 107 -5.46 15.87 13.87
N ARG A 108 -6.11 17.03 14.05
CA ARG A 108 -5.67 18.05 15.01
C ARG A 108 -5.65 17.40 16.39
N VAL A 109 -4.48 16.94 16.82
CA VAL A 109 -4.27 16.58 18.22
C VAL A 109 -4.32 17.90 18.95
N ALA A 110 -5.45 18.16 19.62
CA ALA A 110 -5.55 19.25 20.56
C ALA A 110 -4.49 18.98 21.64
N VAL A 111 -3.35 19.66 21.53
CA VAL A 111 -2.39 19.76 22.61
C VAL A 111 -3.13 20.49 23.71
N LYS A 112 -3.59 19.72 24.70
CA LYS A 112 -4.14 20.26 25.93
C LYS A 112 -2.94 20.91 26.63
N ALA A 113 -2.77 22.21 26.42
CA ALA A 113 -1.82 23.00 27.18
C ALA A 113 -2.25 22.87 28.65
N ALA A 114 -1.46 22.15 29.43
CA ALA A 114 -1.55 22.19 30.88
C ALA A 114 -1.05 23.58 31.31
N ALA A 115 -1.97 24.40 31.79
CA ALA A 115 -1.71 25.57 32.61
C ALA A 115 -2.05 25.20 34.06
#